data_AF-A0A3N5NAL7-F1
#
_entry.id   AF-A0A3N5NAL7-F1
#
_cell.length_a   1.000
_cell.length_b   1.000
_cell.length_c   1.000
_cell.angle_alpha   90.00
_cell.angle_beta   90.00
_cell.angle_gamma   90.00
#
_symmetry.space_group_name_H-M   'P 1'
#
loop_
_entity.id
_entity.type
_entity.pdbx_description
1 polymer ?
#
loop_
_entity_poly.entity_id
_entity_poly.type
_entity_poly.pdbx_seq_one_letter_code
_entity_poly.pdbx_strand_id
1 'polypeptide(L)'
;MQDLASVARVVSGSQVLVVHPSVPAKSVKELVALAKTQPGALAYGSSGRGGTGHLSGEMLQSMANIRMPHVPYKGGAPAIVDLVAGQVQVGFA
;
A
#
# COMPACT_ATOMS: atom_id res chain seq x y z
N MET A 1 13.41 26.25 -5.10
CA MET A 1 12.07 25.95 -4.57
C MET A 1 11.83 26.86 -3.37
N GLN A 2 11.18 28.00 -3.59
CA GLN A 2 10.77 28.97 -2.56
C GLN A 2 9.33 29.46 -2.84
N ASP A 3 8.50 28.59 -3.44
CA ASP A 3 7.21 29.01 -3.98
C ASP A 3 6.12 29.09 -2.90
N LEU A 4 6.35 28.53 -1.71
CA LEU A 4 5.38 28.44 -0.61
C LEU A 4 6.05 28.61 0.76
N ALA A 5 5.38 29.35 1.66
CA ALA A 5 5.69 29.39 3.09
C ALA A 5 4.65 28.58 3.88
N SER A 6 5.09 27.76 4.82
CA SER A 6 4.19 26.96 5.65
C SER A 6 3.45 27.83 6.66
N VAL A 7 2.13 27.61 6.81
CA VAL A 7 1.29 28.32 7.80
C VAL A 7 1.08 27.43 9.03
N ALA A 8 0.41 26.28 8.86
CA ALA A 8 0.17 25.32 9.93
C ALA A 8 -0.21 23.93 9.37
N ARG A 9 -0.02 22.88 10.18
CA ARG A 9 -0.50 21.51 9.88
C ARG A 9 -1.93 21.34 10.38
N VAL A 10 -2.86 20.98 9.50
CA VAL A 10 -4.29 20.88 9.83
C VAL A 10 -4.71 19.46 10.25
N VAL A 11 -4.13 18.42 9.63
CA VAL A 11 -4.51 17.02 9.87
C VAL A 11 -3.26 16.12 9.92
N SER A 12 -3.36 15.01 10.66
CA SER A 12 -2.53 13.81 10.49
C SER A 12 -3.45 12.60 10.46
N GLY A 13 -3.22 11.70 9.52
CA GLY A 13 -3.84 10.38 9.47
C GLY A 13 -2.77 9.30 9.54
N SER A 14 -3.11 8.16 10.12
CA SER A 14 -2.32 6.94 10.05
C SER A 14 -2.77 6.11 8.86
N GLN A 15 -1.82 5.49 8.16
CA GLN A 15 -2.12 4.54 7.09
C GLN A 15 -2.34 3.15 7.69
N VAL A 16 -3.33 2.43 7.16
CA VAL A 16 -3.60 1.03 7.51
C VAL A 16 -3.22 0.13 6.35
N LEU A 17 -2.53 -0.97 6.67
CA LEU A 17 -2.27 -2.08 5.76
C LEU A 17 -3.45 -3.05 5.80
N VAL A 18 -4.05 -3.33 4.66
CA VAL A 18 -5.17 -4.26 4.51
C VAL A 18 -4.81 -5.34 3.50
N VAL A 19 -5.24 -6.57 3.76
CA VAL A 19 -4.96 -7.74 2.92
C VAL A 19 -6.28 -8.42 2.58
N HIS A 20 -6.45 -8.82 1.33
CA HIS A 20 -7.63 -9.56 0.89
C HIS A 20 -7.68 -10.96 1.54
N PRO A 21 -8.85 -11.48 1.96
CA PRO A 21 -8.95 -12.77 2.65
C PRO A 21 -8.44 -14.01 1.90
N SER A 22 -8.26 -13.93 0.57
CA SER A 22 -7.67 -15.03 -0.21
C SER A 22 -6.16 -15.21 0.01
N VAL A 23 -5.48 -14.22 0.58
CA VAL A 23 -4.05 -14.30 0.87
C VAL A 23 -3.86 -15.08 2.18
N PRO A 24 -3.06 -16.16 2.20
CA PRO A 24 -2.84 -16.97 3.39
C PRO A 24 -1.83 -16.29 4.35
N ALA A 25 -2.11 -15.05 4.75
CA ALA A 25 -1.34 -14.28 5.71
C ALA A 25 -2.28 -13.59 6.71
N LYS A 26 -2.17 -13.94 7.99
CA LYS A 26 -2.96 -13.36 9.08
C LYS A 26 -2.19 -12.33 9.90
N SER A 27 -0.93 -12.11 9.57
CA SER A 27 -0.05 -11.15 10.22
C SER A 27 0.89 -10.50 9.21
N VAL A 28 1.43 -9.33 9.56
CA VAL A 28 2.46 -8.65 8.75
C VAL A 28 3.68 -9.55 8.57
N LYS A 29 4.06 -10.30 9.59
CA LYS A 29 5.18 -11.26 9.54
C LYS A 29 4.93 -12.35 8.49
N GLU A 30 3.74 -12.93 8.49
CA GLU A 30 3.34 -13.93 7.48
C GLU A 30 3.26 -13.33 6.08
N LEU A 31 2.74 -12.11 5.94
CA LEU A 31 2.69 -11.41 4.65
C LEU A 31 4.10 -11.19 4.09
N VAL A 32 5.03 -10.71 4.94
CA VAL A 32 6.43 -10.52 4.55
C VAL A 32 7.08 -11.86 4.18
N ALA A 33 6.85 -12.92 4.97
CA ALA A 33 7.37 -14.25 4.65
C ALA A 33 6.84 -14.74 3.30
N LEU A 34 5.53 -14.60 3.05
CA LEU A 34 4.89 -14.98 1.79
C LEU A 34 5.47 -14.18 0.61
N ALA A 35 5.57 -12.86 0.74
CA ALA A 35 6.11 -11.99 -0.30
C ALA A 35 7.61 -12.25 -0.59
N LYS A 36 8.37 -12.77 0.39
CA LYS A 36 9.75 -13.24 0.17
C LYS A 36 9.79 -14.54 -0.64
N THR A 37 8.90 -15.47 -0.36
CA THR A 37 8.85 -16.75 -1.09
C THR A 37 8.36 -16.60 -2.52
N GLN A 38 7.52 -15.58 -2.79
CA GLN A 38 6.90 -15.36 -4.08
C GLN A 38 7.03 -13.88 -4.51
N PRO A 39 8.25 -13.39 -4.83
CA PRO A 39 8.46 -12.00 -5.21
C PRO A 39 7.62 -11.62 -6.44
N GLY A 40 6.86 -10.54 -6.35
CA GLY A 40 6.01 -10.07 -7.44
C GLY A 40 4.61 -10.68 -7.53
N ALA A 41 4.29 -11.71 -6.73
CA ALA A 41 3.00 -12.40 -6.80
C ALA A 41 1.85 -11.63 -6.13
N LEU A 42 2.15 -10.77 -5.16
CA LEU A 42 1.17 -9.96 -4.45
C LEU A 42 1.23 -8.52 -4.97
N ALA A 43 0.15 -8.05 -5.60
CA ALA A 43 0.02 -6.65 -6.01
C ALA A 43 -0.64 -5.82 -4.91
N TYR A 44 -0.22 -4.56 -4.78
CA TYR A 44 -0.82 -3.62 -3.84
C TYR A 44 -1.44 -2.41 -4.53
N GLY A 45 -2.65 -2.04 -4.10
CA GLY A 45 -3.35 -0.85 -4.55
C GLY A 45 -3.05 0.37 -3.69
N SER A 46 -2.98 1.55 -4.31
CA SER A 46 -2.95 2.83 -3.58
C SER A 46 -3.75 3.93 -4.30
N SER A 47 -3.92 5.07 -3.65
CA SER A 47 -4.61 6.24 -4.20
C SER A 47 -3.90 6.93 -5.37
N GLY A 48 -2.74 6.44 -5.80
CA GLY A 48 -1.99 6.97 -6.95
C GLY A 48 -0.48 7.06 -6.68
N ARG A 49 0.29 7.32 -7.75
CA ARG A 49 1.74 7.52 -7.66
C ARG A 49 2.05 8.76 -6.81
N GLY A 50 3.00 8.61 -5.90
CA GLY A 50 3.42 9.69 -4.97
C GLY A 50 2.44 9.98 -3.83
N GLY A 51 1.28 9.33 -3.79
CA GLY A 51 0.35 9.41 -2.65
C GLY A 51 0.88 8.70 -1.40
N THR A 52 0.25 8.96 -0.25
CA THR A 52 0.64 8.36 1.04
C THR A 52 0.67 6.83 0.99
N GLY A 53 -0.36 6.20 0.41
CA GLY A 53 -0.40 4.73 0.27
C GLY A 53 0.69 4.15 -0.64
N HIS A 54 1.11 4.89 -1.68
CA HIS A 54 2.25 4.46 -2.51
C HIS A 54 3.55 4.50 -1.69
N LEU A 55 3.77 5.60 -0.96
CA LEU A 55 4.96 5.73 -0.12
C LEU A 55 4.98 4.67 1.01
N SER A 56 3.84 4.38 1.65
CA SER A 56 3.75 3.32 2.65
C SER A 56 4.08 1.93 2.09
N GLY A 57 3.62 1.63 0.87
CA GLY A 57 3.93 0.37 0.19
C GLY A 57 5.41 0.23 -0.14
N GLU A 58 6.02 1.26 -0.72
CA GLU A 58 7.46 1.28 -1.01
C GLU A 58 8.30 1.23 0.29
N MET A 59 7.87 1.92 1.35
CA MET A 59 8.55 1.88 2.64
C MET A 59 8.53 0.48 3.25
N LEU A 60 7.38 -0.21 3.23
CA LEU A 60 7.30 -1.60 3.69
C LEU A 60 8.22 -2.52 2.88
N GLN A 61 8.20 -2.39 1.54
CA GLN A 61 9.05 -3.16 0.65
C GLN A 61 10.54 -2.95 0.94
N SER A 62 10.96 -1.70 1.11
CA SER A 62 12.34 -1.35 1.45
C SER A 62 12.77 -1.91 2.81
N MET A 63 11.95 -1.75 3.85
CA MET A 63 12.26 -2.22 5.21
C MET A 63 12.30 -3.75 5.31
N ALA A 64 11.38 -4.44 4.63
CA ALA A 64 11.24 -5.88 4.70
C ALA A 64 12.06 -6.63 3.64
N ASN A 65 12.64 -5.91 2.68
CA ASN A 65 13.30 -6.44 1.49
C ASN A 65 12.39 -7.43 0.72
N ILE A 66 11.21 -6.94 0.32
CA ILE A 66 10.21 -7.68 -0.46
C ILE A 66 9.81 -6.90 -1.71
N ARG A 67 9.20 -7.58 -2.69
CA ARG A 67 8.74 -6.98 -3.93
C ARG A 67 7.26 -7.27 -4.16
N MET A 68 6.46 -6.21 -4.21
CA MET A 68 5.03 -6.23 -4.50
C MET A 68 4.74 -5.19 -5.60
N PRO A 69 4.15 -5.56 -6.75
CA PRO A 69 3.86 -4.59 -7.80
C PRO A 69 2.84 -3.54 -7.34
N HIS A 70 3.13 -2.27 -7.60
CA HIS A 70 2.20 -1.17 -7.34
C HIS A 70 1.16 -1.04 -8.44
N VAL A 71 -0.12 -1.07 -8.07
CA VAL A 71 -1.25 -0.75 -8.95
C VAL A 71 -1.78 0.63 -8.56
N PRO A 72 -1.51 1.68 -9.36
CA PRO A 72 -1.95 3.03 -9.05
C PRO A 72 -3.41 3.24 -9.45
N TYR A 73 -4.24 3.71 -8.51
CA TYR A 73 -5.62 4.13 -8.79
C TYR A 73 -5.75 5.66 -8.79
N LYS A 74 -6.86 6.16 -9.33
CA LYS A 74 -7.24 7.60 -9.28
C LYS A 74 -7.97 7.92 -7.96
N GLY A 75 -7.28 7.76 -6.83
CA GLY A 75 -7.86 7.94 -5.49
C GLY A 75 -8.04 6.63 -4.70
N GLY A 76 -8.31 6.73 -3.40
CA GLY A 76 -8.38 5.57 -2.50
C GLY A 76 -9.64 4.71 -2.69
N ALA A 77 -10.78 5.32 -3.02
CA ALA A 77 -12.05 4.61 -3.21
C ALA A 77 -11.98 3.50 -4.27
N PRO A 78 -11.50 3.74 -5.51
CA PRO A 78 -11.36 2.68 -6.50
C PRO A 78 -10.35 1.59 -6.09
N ALA A 79 -9.29 1.92 -5.35
CA ALA A 79 -8.35 0.92 -4.84
C ALA A 79 -9.01 -0.02 -3.81
N ILE A 80 -9.90 0.51 -2.97
CA ILE A 80 -10.66 -0.27 -1.98
C ILE A 80 -11.63 -1.23 -2.70
N VAL A 81 -12.31 -0.77 -3.74
CA VAL A 81 -13.24 -1.61 -4.52
C VAL A 81 -12.51 -2.82 -5.10
N ASP A 82 -11.36 -2.60 -5.73
CA ASP A 82 -10.57 -3.67 -6.34
C ASP A 82 -9.94 -4.61 -5.30
N LEU A 83 -9.56 -4.08 -4.12
CA LEU A 83 -9.11 -4.90 -3.00
C LEU A 83 -10.22 -5.83 -2.52
N VAL A 84 -11.44 -5.31 -2.34
CA VAL A 84 -12.61 -6.11 -1.92
C VAL A 84 -12.98 -7.14 -3.00
N ALA A 85 -12.84 -6.80 -4.28
CA ALA A 85 -13.06 -7.72 -5.40
C ALA A 85 -11.92 -8.74 -5.61
N GLY A 86 -10.81 -8.63 -4.86
CA GLY A 86 -9.64 -9.51 -4.96
C GLY A 86 -8.76 -9.27 -6.20
N GLN A 87 -8.98 -8.18 -6.94
CA GLN A 87 -8.15 -7.80 -8.10
C GLN A 87 -6.73 -7.41 -7.66
N VAL A 88 -6.63 -6.73 -6.52
CA VAL A 88 -5.37 -6.52 -5.79
C VAL A 88 -5.43 -7.23 -4.44
N GLN A 89 -4.29 -7.71 -3.97
CA GLN A 89 -4.22 -8.57 -2.78
C GLN A 89 -3.93 -7.77 -1.52
N VAL A 90 -3.32 -6.60 -1.67
CA VAL A 90 -2.88 -5.73 -0.57
C VAL A 90 -3.35 -4.29 -0.86
N GLY A 91 -3.69 -3.55 0.18
CA GLY A 91 -4.04 -2.13 0.06
C GLY A 91 -3.48 -1.31 1.22
N PHE A 92 -3.22 -0.03 0.94
CA PHE A 92 -2.90 0.97 1.94
C PHE A 92 -3.97 2.06 1.89
N ALA A 93 -4.71 2.25 2.99
CA ALA A 93 -5.77 3.26 3.09
C ALA A 93 -5.72 4.00 4.43
#